data_AF-A0A951XEI2-F1
#
_entry.id   AF-A0A951XEI2-F1
#
_cell.length_a   1.000
_cell.length_b   1.000
_cell.length_c   1.000
_cell.angle_alpha   90.00
_cell.angle_beta   90.00
_cell.angle_gamma   90.00
#
_symmetry.space_group_name_H-M   'P 1'
#
loop_
_entity.id
_entity.type
_entity.pdbx_description
1 polymer ?
#
loop_
_entity_poly.entity_id
_entity_poly.type
_entity_poly.pdbx_seq_one_letter_code
_entity_poly.pdbx_strand_id
1 'polypeptide(L)'
;MEALRESLLIMISAPIYIVIIGLEILLSNYRHKKAYGWKDTAYNIYLMLLNSGVDLLFRAVYLIILNYLYSIHLISFDNVIVYWLLLLLAEDFLYYWLHRFDHVIRFFWAVHVTHHSSENMNFTVGFRSSVFQPLYRFLYFIPLTLIGFKPLDILFIYSATQIWGI
;
A
#
# COMPACT_ATOMS: atom_id res chain seq x y z
N MET A 1 21.10 3.31 2.48
CA MET A 1 20.60 2.16 3.25
C MET A 1 19.09 1.98 3.14
N GLU A 2 18.28 3.03 3.03
CA GLU A 2 16.80 2.87 2.99
C GLU A 2 16.26 2.38 1.63
N ALA A 3 16.79 2.86 0.50
CA ALA A 3 16.48 2.29 -0.82
C ALA A 3 16.81 0.78 -0.94
N LEU A 4 17.75 0.30 -0.12
CA LEU A 4 18.08 -1.12 -0.02
C LEU A 4 16.95 -1.91 0.65
N ARG A 5 16.23 -1.34 1.63
CA ARG A 5 15.17 -2.03 2.39
C ARG A 5 13.93 -2.27 1.55
N GLU A 6 13.46 -1.25 0.82
CA GLU A 6 12.34 -1.41 -0.13
C GLU A 6 12.70 -2.42 -1.22
N SER A 7 13.93 -2.35 -1.74
CA SER A 7 14.41 -3.30 -2.76
C SER A 7 14.44 -4.75 -2.24
N LEU A 8 14.93 -4.96 -1.01
CA LEU A 8 14.93 -6.27 -0.36
C LEU A 8 13.52 -6.80 -0.13
N LEU A 9 12.59 -5.92 0.30
CA LEU A 9 11.19 -6.28 0.49
C LEU A 9 10.60 -6.84 -0.81
N ILE A 10 10.81 -6.14 -1.93
CA ILE A 10 10.34 -6.58 -3.26
C ILE A 10 11.03 -7.87 -3.69
N MET A 11 12.35 -7.95 -3.57
CA MET A 11 13.14 -9.13 -3.97
C MET A 11 12.73 -10.40 -3.22
N ILE A 12 12.31 -10.28 -1.96
CA ILE A 12 11.87 -11.43 -1.14
C ILE A 12 10.40 -11.74 -1.41
N SER A 13 9.52 -10.74 -1.42
CA SER A 13 8.07 -10.94 -1.53
C SER A 13 7.62 -11.33 -2.94
N ALA A 14 8.17 -10.74 -3.99
CA ALA A 14 7.77 -11.01 -5.38
C ALA A 14 7.84 -12.50 -5.76
N PRO A 15 8.96 -13.23 -5.53
CA PRO A 15 9.01 -14.66 -5.86
C PRO A 15 8.01 -15.49 -5.05
N ILE A 16 7.74 -15.11 -3.78
CA ILE A 16 6.74 -15.78 -2.94
C ILE A 16 5.35 -15.62 -3.56
N TYR A 17 4.96 -14.40 -3.95
CA TYR A 17 3.68 -14.16 -4.63
C TYR A 17 3.55 -14.89 -5.95
N ILE A 18 4.61 -14.93 -6.77
CA ILE A 18 4.61 -15.66 -8.04
C ILE A 18 4.31 -17.14 -7.80
N VAL A 19 4.94 -17.75 -6.80
CA VAL A 19 4.71 -19.15 -6.43
C VAL A 19 3.27 -19.35 -5.92
N ILE A 20 2.79 -18.51 -5.00
CA ILE A 20 1.45 -18.62 -4.43
C ILE A 20 0.36 -18.46 -5.51
N ILE A 21 0.47 -17.43 -6.36
CA ILE A 21 -0.46 -17.18 -7.47
C ILE A 21 -0.42 -18.35 -8.46
N GLY A 22 0.78 -18.84 -8.81
CA GLY A 22 0.94 -19.99 -9.70
C GLY A 22 0.25 -21.25 -9.15
N LEU A 23 0.46 -21.54 -7.86
CA LEU A 23 -0.21 -22.65 -7.17
C LEU A 23 -1.73 -22.47 -7.14
N GLU A 24 -2.24 -21.26 -6.87
CA GLU A 24 -3.68 -21.00 -6.88
C GLU A 24 -4.28 -21.20 -8.28
N ILE A 25 -3.62 -20.73 -9.33
CA ILE A 25 -4.04 -20.94 -10.73
C ILE A 25 -4.14 -22.44 -11.04
N LEU A 26 -3.10 -23.22 -10.70
CA LEU A 26 -3.08 -24.66 -10.94
C LEU A 26 -4.20 -25.38 -10.17
N LEU A 27 -4.38 -25.09 -8.88
CA LEU A 27 -5.41 -25.68 -8.03
C LEU A 27 -6.82 -25.29 -8.47
N SER A 28 -7.03 -24.03 -8.87
CA SER A 28 -8.29 -23.51 -9.37
C SER A 28 -8.71 -24.20 -10.67
N ASN A 29 -7.76 -24.43 -11.58
CA ASN A 29 -8.02 -25.14 -12.84
C ASN A 29 -8.27 -26.63 -12.61
N TYR A 30 -7.49 -27.26 -11.73
CA TYR A 30 -7.69 -28.66 -11.34
C TYR A 30 -9.07 -28.89 -10.71
N ARG A 31 -9.56 -27.95 -9.90
CA ARG A 31 -10.91 -27.99 -9.29
C ARG A 31 -12.02 -27.43 -10.18
N HIS A 32 -11.74 -27.15 -11.46
CA HIS A 32 -12.67 -26.56 -12.43
C HIS A 32 -13.33 -25.24 -12.00
N LYS A 33 -12.74 -24.51 -11.04
CA LYS A 33 -13.24 -23.20 -10.57
C LYS A 33 -12.92 -22.07 -11.54
N LYS A 34 -11.80 -22.16 -12.28
CA LYS A 34 -11.35 -21.15 -13.26
C LYS A 34 -11.39 -19.71 -12.72
N ALA A 35 -10.94 -19.53 -11.47
CA ALA A 35 -10.97 -18.25 -10.73
C ALA A 35 -10.16 -17.10 -11.37
N TYR A 36 -9.41 -17.35 -12.44
CA TYR A 36 -8.53 -16.39 -13.11
C TYR A 36 -8.98 -16.17 -14.56
N GLY A 37 -9.29 -14.93 -14.89
CA GLY A 37 -9.53 -14.48 -16.26
C GLY A 37 -8.42 -13.57 -16.74
N TRP A 38 -7.83 -13.87 -17.91
CA TRP A 38 -6.73 -13.06 -18.48
C TRP A 38 -7.03 -11.56 -18.51
N LYS A 39 -8.25 -11.19 -18.92
CA LYS A 39 -8.66 -9.77 -18.98
C LYS A 39 -8.65 -9.12 -17.60
N ASP A 40 -9.25 -9.77 -16.60
CA ASP A 40 -9.32 -9.23 -15.24
C ASP A 40 -7.94 -9.15 -14.59
N THR A 41 -7.11 -10.19 -14.74
CA THR A 41 -5.71 -10.17 -14.28
C THR A 41 -4.91 -9.05 -14.95
N ALA A 42 -5.08 -8.84 -16.26
CA ALA A 42 -4.43 -7.73 -16.97
C ALA A 42 -4.93 -6.37 -16.45
N TYR A 43 -6.22 -6.22 -16.14
CA TYR A 43 -6.76 -5.00 -15.52
C TYR A 43 -6.19 -4.76 -14.12
N ASN A 44 -6.04 -5.80 -13.29
CA ASN A 44 -5.43 -5.68 -11.96
C ASN A 44 -4.00 -5.14 -12.07
N ILE A 45 -3.18 -5.72 -12.96
CA ILE A 45 -1.80 -5.25 -13.21
C ILE A 45 -1.80 -3.82 -13.77
N TYR A 46 -2.70 -3.51 -14.71
CA TYR A 46 -2.80 -2.17 -15.30
C TYR A 46 -3.12 -1.10 -14.24
N LEU A 47 -4.10 -1.34 -13.36
CA LEU A 47 -4.47 -0.41 -12.29
C LEU A 47 -3.35 -0.26 -11.25
N MET A 48 -2.65 -1.36 -10.93
CA MET A 48 -1.43 -1.32 -10.11
C MET A 48 -0.38 -0.38 -10.71
N LEU A 49 -0.06 -0.54 -12.00
CA LEU A 49 0.97 0.26 -12.68
C LEU A 49 0.58 1.73 -12.76
N LEU A 50 -0.70 2.03 -13.02
CA LEU A 50 -1.20 3.41 -12.99
C LEU A 50 -1.09 4.02 -11.59
N ASN A 51 -1.51 3.31 -10.55
CA ASN A 51 -1.37 3.77 -9.16
C ASN A 51 0.09 4.05 -8.82
N SER A 52 1.00 3.11 -9.10
CA SER A 52 2.44 3.26 -8.85
C SER A 52 3.04 4.41 -9.67
N GLY A 53 2.56 4.64 -10.90
CA GLY A 53 2.98 5.77 -11.72
C GLY A 53 2.55 7.12 -11.12
N VAL A 54 1.28 7.23 -10.69
CA VAL A 54 0.78 8.42 -9.99
C VAL A 54 1.54 8.65 -8.69
N ASP A 55 1.77 7.60 -7.89
CA ASP A 55 2.54 7.70 -6.66
C ASP A 55 3.96 8.18 -6.92
N LEU A 56 4.68 7.62 -7.90
CA LEU A 56 6.04 8.01 -8.25
C LEU A 56 6.12 9.49 -8.69
N LEU A 57 5.17 9.94 -9.50
CA LEU A 57 5.11 11.33 -9.96
C LEU A 57 4.82 12.30 -8.80
N PHE A 58 3.97 11.90 -7.86
CA PHE A 58 3.57 12.74 -6.74
C PHE A 58 4.48 12.62 -5.52
N ARG A 59 5.36 11.60 -5.49
CA ARG A 59 6.25 11.28 -4.36
C ARG A 59 7.17 12.41 -3.95
N ALA A 60 7.74 13.12 -4.92
CA ALA A 60 8.56 14.29 -4.61
C ALA A 60 7.77 15.37 -3.85
N VAL A 61 6.52 15.62 -4.27
CA VAL A 61 5.67 16.65 -3.67
C VAL A 61 5.37 16.30 -2.21
N TYR A 62 4.83 15.11 -1.96
CA TYR A 62 4.48 14.75 -0.58
C TYR A 62 5.71 14.54 0.29
N LEU A 63 6.84 14.05 -0.24
CA LEU A 63 8.07 13.92 0.57
C LEU A 63 8.61 15.28 1.00
N ILE A 64 8.51 16.33 0.18
CA ILE A 64 8.89 17.68 0.60
C ILE A 64 8.02 18.13 1.79
N ILE A 65 6.70 17.93 1.68
CA ILE A 65 5.75 18.29 2.74
C ILE A 65 6.03 17.51 4.02
N LEU A 66 6.16 16.18 3.92
CA LEU A 66 6.40 15.32 5.08
C LEU A 66 7.77 15.60 5.71
N ASN A 67 8.83 15.86 4.94
CA ASN A 67 10.12 16.23 5.54
C ASN A 67 10.07 17.58 6.26
N TYR A 68 9.33 18.55 5.73
CA TYR A 68 9.11 19.82 6.42
C TYR A 68 8.37 19.60 7.75
N LEU A 69 7.28 18.83 7.75
CA LEU A 69 6.53 18.52 8.96
C LEU A 69 7.36 17.69 9.96
N TYR A 70 8.21 16.81 9.47
CA TYR A 70 9.15 16.05 10.30
C TYR A 70 10.15 16.98 11.00
N SER A 71 10.59 18.06 10.35
CA SER A 71 11.53 19.02 10.96
C SER A 71 10.96 19.73 12.21
N ILE A 72 9.63 19.76 12.35
CA ILE A 72 8.90 20.35 13.48
C ILE A 72 8.17 19.29 14.32
N HIS A 73 8.67 18.05 14.31
CA HIS A 73 8.07 16.96 15.08
C HIS A 73 7.99 17.25 16.58
N LEU A 74 7.01 16.63 17.22
CA LEU A 74 6.66 16.87 18.63
C LEU A 74 7.37 15.92 19.59
N ILE A 75 7.73 14.71 19.13
CA ILE A 75 8.30 13.65 19.96
C ILE A 75 9.51 13.06 19.24
N SER A 76 10.56 12.76 20.00
CA SER A 76 11.73 12.01 19.50
C SER A 76 11.77 10.63 20.16
N PHE A 77 12.21 9.61 19.41
CA PHE A 77 12.29 8.23 19.90
C PHE A 77 13.76 7.82 20.09
N ASP A 78 14.13 7.50 21.32
CA ASP A 78 15.49 7.01 21.62
C ASP A 78 15.63 5.49 21.45
N ASN A 79 14.53 4.75 21.67
CA ASN A 79 14.53 3.29 21.59
C ASN A 79 14.05 2.81 20.21
N VAL A 80 14.92 2.13 19.48
CA VAL A 80 14.65 1.62 18.12
C VAL A 80 13.51 0.60 18.07
N ILE A 81 13.35 -0.25 19.08
CA ILE A 81 12.28 -1.25 19.10
C ILE A 81 10.94 -0.56 19.30
N VAL A 82 10.86 0.39 20.24
CA VAL A 82 9.66 1.19 20.49
C VAL A 82 9.29 2.01 19.25
N TYR A 83 10.27 2.61 18.58
CA TYR A 83 10.07 3.35 17.33
C TYR A 83 9.37 2.50 16.27
N TRP A 84 9.92 1.34 15.91
CA TRP A 84 9.35 0.51 14.86
C TRP A 84 8.01 -0.12 15.25
N LEU A 85 7.86 -0.53 16.50
CA LEU A 85 6.60 -1.11 16.98
C LEU A 85 5.47 -0.08 16.96
N LEU A 86 5.72 1.14 17.46
CA LEU A 86 4.71 2.19 17.45
C LEU A 86 4.43 2.68 16.03
N LEU A 87 5.44 2.75 15.16
CA LEU A 87 5.23 3.09 13.75
C LEU A 87 4.30 2.08 13.09
N LEU A 88 4.54 0.78 13.27
CA LEU A 88 3.68 -0.28 12.72
C LEU A 88 2.23 -0.13 13.19
N LEU A 89 2.01 0.04 14.50
CA LEU A 89 0.67 0.14 15.06
C LEU A 89 -0.05 1.44 14.66
N ALA A 90 0.68 2.56 14.61
CA ALA A 90 0.11 3.85 14.24
C ALA A 90 -0.19 3.93 12.73
N GLU A 91 0.66 3.34 11.89
CA GLU A 91 0.45 3.25 10.45
C GLU A 91 -0.79 2.42 10.13
N ASP A 92 -0.92 1.22 10.71
CA ASP A 92 -2.10 0.36 10.60
C ASP A 92 -3.38 1.08 11.05
N PHE A 93 -3.34 1.75 12.20
CA PHE A 93 -4.47 2.50 12.72
C PHE A 93 -4.91 3.66 11.79
N LEU A 94 -3.96 4.42 11.23
CA LEU A 94 -4.29 5.52 10.32
C LEU A 94 -4.73 5.01 8.95
N TYR A 95 -4.17 3.90 8.49
CA TYR A 95 -4.62 3.24 7.27
C TYR A 95 -6.05 2.74 7.40
N TYR A 96 -6.44 2.16 8.54
CA TYR A 96 -7.83 1.81 8.82
C TYR A 96 -8.78 3.00 8.58
N TRP A 97 -8.42 4.19 9.06
CA TRP A 97 -9.24 5.39 8.84
C TRP A 97 -9.25 5.86 7.40
N LEU A 98 -8.12 5.81 6.69
CA LEU A 98 -8.05 6.05 5.24
C LEU A 98 -9.02 5.13 4.51
N HIS A 99 -8.93 3.83 4.76
CA HIS A 99 -9.75 2.84 4.10
C HIS A 99 -11.24 3.00 4.48
N ARG A 100 -11.55 3.29 5.74
CA ARG A 100 -12.92 3.59 6.18
C ARG A 100 -13.47 4.82 5.45
N PHE A 101 -12.70 5.90 5.34
CA PHE A 101 -13.11 7.12 4.64
C PHE A 101 -13.31 6.88 3.15
N ASP A 102 -12.47 6.04 2.54
CA ASP A 102 -12.65 5.53 1.18
C ASP A 102 -14.01 4.83 0.97
N HIS A 103 -14.56 4.17 1.99
CA HIS A 103 -15.86 3.49 1.92
C HIS A 103 -17.07 4.35 2.28
N VAL A 104 -16.92 5.33 3.18
CA VAL A 104 -18.07 6.07 3.74
C VAL A 104 -18.28 7.46 3.15
N ILE A 105 -17.27 8.04 2.49
CA ILE A 105 -17.35 9.39 1.89
C ILE A 105 -17.40 9.27 0.37
N ARG A 106 -18.45 9.84 -0.25
CA ARG A 106 -18.72 9.71 -1.70
C ARG A 106 -17.54 10.10 -2.61
N PHE A 107 -16.79 11.14 -2.23
CA PHE A 107 -15.63 11.58 -3.00
C PHE A 107 -14.53 10.52 -3.00
N PHE A 108 -14.17 9.98 -1.83
CA PHE A 108 -13.14 8.96 -1.73
C PHE A 108 -13.62 7.62 -2.30
N TRP A 109 -14.91 7.28 -2.15
CA TRP A 109 -15.50 6.13 -2.82
C TRP A 109 -15.37 6.18 -4.34
N ALA A 110 -15.55 7.36 -4.96
CA ALA A 110 -15.39 7.51 -6.39
C ALA A 110 -13.97 7.16 -6.88
N VAL A 111 -12.95 7.32 -6.02
CA VAL A 111 -11.58 6.87 -6.28
C VAL A 111 -11.40 5.40 -5.94
N HIS A 112 -12.00 4.95 -4.84
CA HIS A 112 -11.80 3.61 -4.28
C HIS A 112 -12.59 2.51 -5.00
N VAL A 113 -13.71 2.84 -5.67
CA VAL A 113 -14.57 1.86 -6.34
C VAL A 113 -13.84 1.04 -7.41
N THR A 114 -12.78 1.59 -8.03
CA THR A 114 -11.98 0.83 -9.01
C THR A 114 -11.28 -0.37 -8.39
N HIS A 115 -10.92 -0.31 -7.10
CA HIS A 115 -10.37 -1.44 -6.34
C HIS A 115 -11.43 -2.52 -6.09
N HIS A 116 -12.69 -2.15 -5.85
CA HIS A 116 -13.80 -3.08 -5.61
C HIS A 116 -14.50 -3.58 -6.88
N SER A 117 -13.97 -3.28 -8.06
CA SER A 117 -14.68 -3.55 -9.31
C SER A 117 -14.37 -4.90 -9.95
N SER A 118 -13.56 -5.77 -9.31
CA SER A 118 -13.40 -7.15 -9.79
C SER A 118 -14.54 -8.01 -9.25
N GLU A 119 -15.10 -8.86 -10.11
CA GLU A 119 -16.12 -9.84 -9.74
C GLU A 119 -15.52 -11.17 -9.26
N ASN A 120 -14.18 -11.32 -9.37
CA ASN A 120 -13.46 -12.51 -8.96
C ASN A 120 -12.83 -12.32 -7.58
N MET A 121 -12.62 -13.42 -6.86
CA MET A 121 -11.81 -13.45 -5.64
C MET A 121 -10.61 -14.37 -5.88
N ASN A 122 -9.45 -13.77 -6.15
CA ASN A 122 -8.18 -14.47 -6.37
C ASN A 122 -7.00 -13.56 -5.94
N PHE A 123 -5.80 -14.11 -5.80
CA PHE A 123 -4.65 -13.35 -5.32
C PHE A 123 -4.27 -12.13 -6.18
N THR A 124 -4.58 -12.10 -7.48
CA THR A 124 -4.26 -10.94 -8.32
C THR A 124 -5.17 -9.74 -8.07
N VAL A 125 -6.34 -9.94 -7.45
CA VAL A 125 -7.24 -8.85 -7.05
C VAL A 125 -6.59 -7.96 -5.99
N GLY A 126 -5.66 -8.51 -5.19
CA GLY A 126 -4.84 -7.71 -4.27
C GLY A 126 -3.99 -6.64 -4.97
N PHE A 127 -3.64 -6.81 -6.25
CA PHE A 127 -2.92 -5.80 -7.03
C PHE A 127 -3.86 -4.73 -7.63
N ARG A 128 -5.17 -4.84 -7.46
CA ARG A 128 -6.14 -3.93 -8.09
C ARG A 128 -6.18 -2.59 -7.36
N SER A 129 -5.22 -1.72 -7.59
CA SER A 129 -5.07 -0.48 -6.82
C SER A 129 -6.06 0.63 -7.22
N SER A 130 -6.45 1.45 -6.25
CA SER A 130 -7.21 2.69 -6.46
C SER A 130 -6.31 3.78 -7.05
N VAL A 131 -6.38 4.00 -8.37
CA VAL A 131 -5.36 4.76 -9.15
C VAL A 131 -5.00 6.12 -8.56
N PHE A 132 -5.98 6.91 -8.12
CA PHE A 132 -5.76 8.29 -7.65
C PHE A 132 -5.58 8.41 -6.12
N GLN A 133 -5.65 7.30 -5.37
CA GLN A 133 -5.45 7.31 -3.92
C GLN A 133 -4.11 7.96 -3.48
N PRO A 134 -2.97 7.80 -4.20
CA PRO A 134 -1.71 8.43 -3.82
C PRO A 134 -1.78 9.96 -3.69
N LEU A 135 -2.70 10.61 -4.41
CA LEU A 135 -2.86 12.08 -4.39
C LEU A 135 -3.36 12.62 -3.04
N TYR A 136 -3.99 11.78 -2.22
CA TYR A 136 -4.49 12.19 -0.90
C TYR A 136 -4.07 11.27 0.24
N ARG A 137 -3.61 10.03 -0.03
CA ARG A 137 -3.13 9.10 0.99
C ARG A 137 -2.03 9.71 1.87
N PHE A 138 -1.15 10.53 1.29
CA PHE A 138 -0.06 11.15 2.07
C PHE A 138 -0.55 12.02 3.23
N LEU A 139 -1.80 12.52 3.18
CA LEU A 139 -2.41 13.28 4.28
C LEU A 139 -2.53 12.43 5.56
N TYR A 140 -2.69 11.12 5.42
CA TYR A 140 -2.74 10.19 6.55
C TYR A 140 -1.34 9.88 7.12
N PHE A 141 -0.26 10.22 6.41
CA PHE A 141 1.10 10.14 6.93
C PHE A 141 1.50 11.39 7.75
N ILE A 142 0.75 12.49 7.65
CA ILE A 142 1.03 13.74 8.37
C ILE A 142 1.08 13.54 9.89
N PRO A 143 0.11 12.86 10.54
CA PRO A 143 0.16 12.65 11.98
C PRO A 143 1.40 11.85 12.41
N LEU A 144 1.78 10.80 11.65
CA LEU A 144 2.96 9.99 11.94
C LEU A 144 4.24 10.82 11.90
N THR A 145 4.33 11.66 10.88
CA THR A 145 5.46 12.57 10.70
C THR A 145 5.57 13.59 11.84
N LEU A 146 4.45 14.19 12.26
CA LEU A 146 4.41 15.13 13.39
C LEU A 146 4.69 14.46 14.73
N ILE A 147 4.35 13.17 14.88
CA ILE A 147 4.74 12.34 16.04
C ILE A 147 6.26 12.07 16.05
N GLY A 148 6.97 12.23 14.92
CA GLY A 148 8.42 12.04 14.86
C GLY A 148 8.88 10.75 14.20
N PHE A 149 8.02 10.12 13.39
CA PHE A 149 8.43 9.06 12.47
C PHE A 149 8.99 9.65 11.18
N LYS A 150 10.12 9.11 10.71
CA LYS A 150 10.76 9.58 9.47
C LYS A 150 9.87 9.29 8.27
N PRO A 151 9.72 10.21 7.30
CA PRO A 151 8.88 10.01 6.13
C PRO A 151 9.18 8.72 5.35
N LEU A 152 10.46 8.39 5.17
CA LEU A 152 10.85 7.17 4.43
C LEU A 152 10.58 5.88 5.23
N ASP A 153 10.69 5.91 6.56
CA ASP A 153 10.32 4.76 7.39
C ASP A 153 8.81 4.52 7.36
N ILE A 154 7.99 5.61 7.32
CA ILE A 154 6.53 5.51 7.14
C ILE A 154 6.21 4.84 5.80
N LEU A 155 6.83 5.27 4.69
CA LEU A 155 6.60 4.68 3.38
C LEU A 155 7.04 3.21 3.32
N PHE A 156 8.14 2.87 4.00
CA PHE A 156 8.59 1.49 4.12
C PHE A 156 7.60 0.62 4.88
N ILE A 157 7.11 1.07 6.04
CA ILE A 157 6.11 0.32 6.82
C ILE A 157 4.80 0.20 6.06
N TYR A 158 4.31 1.28 5.44
CA TYR A 158 3.16 1.23 4.55
C TYR A 158 3.34 0.17 3.46
N SER A 159 4.49 0.16 2.77
CA SER A 159 4.77 -0.84 1.74
C SER A 159 4.83 -2.27 2.29
N ALA A 160 5.31 -2.45 3.52
CA ALA A 160 5.38 -3.74 4.19
C ALA A 160 3.99 -4.23 4.63
N THR A 161 3.13 -3.37 5.16
CA THR A 161 1.78 -3.72 5.63
C THR A 161 0.84 -4.08 4.47
N GLN A 162 1.09 -3.54 3.26
CA GLN A 162 0.36 -3.95 2.05
C GLN A 162 0.57 -5.44 1.67
N ILE A 163 1.62 -6.12 2.17
CA ILE A 163 1.86 -7.53 1.86
C ILE A 163 0.74 -8.44 2.42
N TRP A 164 0.29 -8.18 3.65
CA TRP A 164 -0.76 -8.98 4.28
C TRP A 164 -2.12 -8.29 4.30
N GLY A 165 -2.30 -7.24 3.50
CA GLY A 165 -3.59 -6.61 3.25
C GLY A 165 -4.19 -5.93 4.47
N ILE A 166 -3.41 -5.06 5.11
CA ILE A 166 -4.00 -3.92 5.82
C ILE A 166 -4.54 -2.95 4.78
#